data_AF-A0A1C6QBH8-F1
#
_entry.id   AF-A0A1C6QBH8-F1
#
_cell.length_a   1.000
_cell.length_b   1.000
_cell.length_c   1.000
_cell.angle_alpha   90.00
_cell.angle_beta   90.00
_cell.angle_gamma   90.00
#
_symmetry.space_group_name_H-M   'P 1'
#
loop_
_entity.id
_entity.type
_entity.pdbx_description
1 polymer ?
#
loop_
_entity_poly.entity_id
_entity_poly.type
_entity_poly.pdbx_seq_one_letter_code
_entity_poly.pdbx_strand_id
1 'polypeptide(L)'
;MMHWFEGPLAAFDTETTGVDVEEDRIVSAALVVQDAAGGRLRVTRWLVNPGIPVPPGATEIHGLTDDHLQRNGRWPAPVVEEMPGRWRSSARRDGRWS
;
A
#
# COMPACT_ATOMS: atom_id res chain seq x y z
N MET A 1 -11.85 3.33 -30.19
CA MET A 1 -12.37 2.96 -28.86
C MET A 1 -11.17 3.02 -27.92
N MET A 2 -11.20 3.81 -26.85
CA MET A 2 -10.14 3.73 -25.84
C MET A 2 -10.42 2.51 -24.96
N HIS A 3 -9.42 1.66 -24.75
CA HIS A 3 -9.53 0.57 -23.79
C HIS A 3 -9.34 1.10 -22.36
N TRP A 4 -10.00 0.45 -21.39
CA TRP A 4 -9.94 0.87 -19.99
C TRP A 4 -8.51 0.92 -19.42
N PHE A 5 -7.59 0.11 -19.97
CA PHE A 5 -6.19 0.03 -19.56
C PHE A 5 -5.28 1.08 -20.22
N GLU A 6 -5.80 1.91 -21.13
CA GLU A 6 -5.01 2.94 -21.82
C GLU A 6 -4.96 4.27 -21.06
N GLY A 7 -5.85 4.46 -20.08
CA GLY A 7 -5.87 5.62 -19.18
C GLY A 7 -4.96 5.47 -17.95
N PRO A 8 -5.03 6.42 -17.00
CA PRO A 8 -4.31 6.31 -15.74
C PRO A 8 -4.71 5.06 -14.95
N LEU A 9 -3.72 4.32 -14.45
CA LEU A 9 -3.87 3.12 -13.63
C LEU A 9 -3.19 3.32 -12.29
N ALA A 10 -3.84 2.83 -11.23
CA ALA A 10 -3.26 2.72 -9.90
C ALA A 10 -3.50 1.31 -9.35
N ALA A 11 -2.44 0.65 -8.90
CA ALA A 11 -2.52 -0.59 -8.14
C ALA A 11 -2.19 -0.28 -6.68
N PHE A 12 -3.07 -0.72 -5.79
CA PHE A 12 -2.87 -0.64 -4.34
C PHE A 12 -3.01 -2.03 -3.76
N ASP A 13 -2.09 -2.38 -2.89
CA ASP A 13 -1.98 -3.70 -2.28
C ASP A 13 -1.50 -3.57 -0.83
N THR A 14 -1.91 -4.50 0.02
CA THR A 14 -1.60 -4.51 1.45
C THR A 14 -1.28 -5.91 1.92
N GLU A 15 -0.31 -6.00 2.82
CA GLU A 15 -0.06 -7.20 3.63
C GLU A 15 -0.51 -6.91 5.06
N THR A 16 -1.12 -7.89 5.72
CA THR A 16 -1.78 -7.73 7.03
C THR A 16 -1.41 -8.86 7.98
N THR A 17 -1.64 -8.67 9.28
CA THR A 17 -1.48 -9.72 10.29
C THR A 17 -2.47 -10.87 10.14
N GLY A 18 -3.54 -10.69 9.35
CA GLY A 18 -4.57 -11.66 9.09
C GLY A 18 -5.68 -11.07 8.22
N VAL A 19 -6.88 -11.64 8.28
CA VAL A 19 -8.01 -11.29 7.40
C VAL A 19 -9.18 -10.62 8.12
N ASP A 20 -9.10 -10.46 9.44
CA ASP A 20 -10.13 -9.79 10.23
C ASP A 20 -10.01 -8.27 10.07
N VAL A 21 -11.02 -7.64 9.47
CA VAL A 21 -10.99 -6.20 9.17
C VAL A 21 -11.11 -5.30 10.40
N GLU A 22 -11.57 -5.84 11.54
CA GLU A 22 -11.72 -5.08 12.78
C GLU A 22 -10.47 -5.17 13.65
N GLU A 23 -9.79 -6.32 13.65
CA GLU A 23 -8.69 -6.61 14.59
C GLU A 23 -7.30 -6.69 13.93
N ASP A 24 -7.20 -7.13 12.67
CA ASP A 24 -5.92 -7.28 12.00
C ASP A 24 -5.37 -5.95 11.48
N ARG A 25 -4.03 -5.86 11.44
CA ARG A 25 -3.32 -4.61 11.15
C ARG A 25 -2.51 -4.74 9.88
N ILE A 26 -2.42 -3.63 9.14
CA ILE A 26 -1.54 -3.48 7.99
C ILE A 26 -0.08 -3.57 8.46
N VAL A 27 0.70 -4.45 7.84
CA VAL A 27 2.16 -4.59 8.04
C VAL A 27 2.96 -4.02 6.87
N SER A 28 2.37 -4.01 5.66
CA SER A 28 2.95 -3.32 4.51
C SER A 28 1.86 -2.83 3.55
N ALA A 29 2.21 -1.84 2.74
CA ALA A 29 1.37 -1.43 1.62
C ALA A 29 2.22 -0.97 0.44
N ALA A 30 1.68 -1.08 -0.77
CA ALA A 30 2.28 -0.55 -1.98
C ALA A 30 1.25 0.22 -2.80
N LEU A 31 1.67 1.37 -3.34
CA LEU A 31 0.92 2.14 -4.34
C LEU A 31 1.78 2.29 -5.59
N VAL A 32 1.32 1.72 -6.70
CA VAL A 32 1.94 1.84 -8.02
C VAL A 32 1.02 2.65 -8.90
N VAL A 33 1.51 3.74 -9.49
CA VAL A 33 0.74 4.62 -10.39
C VAL A 33 1.40 4.73 -11.74
N GLN A 34 0.60 4.66 -12.79
CA GLN A 34 0.96 4.88 -14.18
C GLN A 34 -0.05 5.84 -14.82
N ASP A 35 0.38 7.03 -15.24
CA ASP A 35 -0.56 8.05 -15.75
C ASP A 35 -1.05 7.76 -17.18
N ALA A 36 -0.30 6.97 -17.94
CA ALA A 36 -0.63 6.57 -19.31
C ALA A 36 0.01 5.22 -19.64
N ALA A 37 -0.62 4.46 -20.53
CA ALA A 37 -0.08 3.17 -20.99
C ALA A 37 1.37 3.30 -21.48
N GLY A 38 2.23 2.41 -20.99
CA GLY A 38 3.67 2.43 -21.28
C GLY A 38 4.46 3.56 -20.59
N GLY A 39 3.79 4.43 -19.84
CA GLY A 39 4.40 5.51 -19.06
C GLY A 39 5.18 4.99 -17.84
N ARG A 40 6.04 5.86 -17.29
CA ARG A 40 6.87 5.55 -16.13
C ARG A 40 6.01 5.25 -14.90
N LEU A 41 6.33 4.13 -14.23
CA LEU A 41 5.72 3.76 -12.96
C LEU A 41 6.28 4.62 -11.82
N ARG A 42 5.38 5.13 -10.98
CA ARG A 42 5.73 5.69 -9.67
C ARG A 42 5.32 4.70 -8.59
N VAL A 43 6.24 4.38 -7.69
CA VAL A 43 6.00 3.39 -6.64
C VAL A 43 6.23 4.03 -5.27
N THR A 44 5.23 3.91 -4.41
CA THR A 44 5.36 4.21 -2.97
C THR A 44 5.20 2.91 -2.22
N ARG A 45 6.05 2.68 -1.21
CA ARG A 45 5.98 1.51 -0.34
C ARG A 45 5.99 1.97 1.10
N TRP A 46 5.24 1.26 1.93
CA TRP A 46 5.20 1.46 3.36
C TRP A 46 5.48 0.15 4.07
N LEU A 47 6.26 0.24 5.14
CA LEU A 47 6.45 -0.83 6.10
C LEU A 47 5.97 -0.31 7.45
N VAL A 48 5.09 -1.07 8.09
CA VAL A 48 4.37 -0.66 9.29
C VAL A 48 4.74 -1.63 10.40
N ASN A 49 5.12 -1.10 11.56
CA ASN A 49 5.19 -1.89 12.78
C ASN A 49 3.76 -2.00 13.32
N PRO A 50 3.11 -3.17 13.26
CA PRO A 50 1.71 -3.29 13.64
C PRO A 50 1.47 -3.07 15.15
N GLY A 51 2.51 -3.16 15.99
CA GLY A 51 2.38 -3.02 17.45
C GLY A 51 1.66 -4.21 18.12
N ILE A 52 1.39 -5.27 17.37
CA ILE A 52 0.88 -6.57 17.83
C ILE A 52 1.72 -7.68 17.21
N PRO A 53 1.75 -8.89 17.80
CA PRO A 53 2.42 -10.03 17.18
C PRO A 53 1.80 -10.40 15.83
N VAL A 54 2.64 -10.71 14.85
CA VAL A 54 2.25 -11.22 13.54
C VAL A 54 2.12 -12.74 13.63
N PRO A 55 0.94 -13.31 13.32
CA PRO A 55 0.75 -14.75 13.27
C PRO A 55 1.75 -15.44 12.31
N PRO A 56 2.26 -16.63 12.65
CA PRO A 56 3.19 -17.36 11.78
C PRO A 56 2.64 -17.62 10.37
N GLY A 57 1.35 -17.92 10.25
CA GLY A 57 0.71 -18.12 8.95
C GLY A 57 0.73 -16.88 8.04
N ALA A 58 0.59 -15.68 8.61
CA ALA A 58 0.74 -14.43 7.85
C ALA A 58 2.20 -14.25 7.41
N THR A 59 3.15 -14.49 8.32
CA THR A 59 4.58 -14.47 7.99
C THR A 59 4.94 -15.47 6.88
N GLU A 60 4.35 -16.66 6.88
CA GLU A 60 4.56 -17.66 5.81
C GLU A 60 4.03 -17.19 4.45
N ILE A 61 2.97 -16.39 4.43
CA ILE A 61 2.38 -15.84 3.19
C ILE A 61 3.23 -14.68 2.66
N HIS A 62 3.48 -13.65 3.47
CA HIS A 62 4.09 -12.40 3.00
C HIS A 62 5.58 -12.25 3.34
N GLY A 63 6.15 -13.14 4.15
CA GLY A 63 7.58 -13.19 4.47
C GLY A 63 8.10 -12.11 5.42
N LEU A 64 7.22 -11.33 6.06
CA LEU A 64 7.61 -10.22 6.95
C LEU A 64 7.56 -10.71 8.40
N THR A 65 8.73 -10.89 9.01
CA THR A 65 8.81 -11.35 10.39
C THR A 65 8.49 -10.23 11.37
N ASP A 66 8.03 -10.60 12.56
CA ASP A 66 7.83 -9.67 13.69
C ASP A 66 9.06 -8.81 13.95
N ASP A 67 10.24 -9.43 14.03
CA ASP A 67 11.50 -8.73 14.27
C ASP A 67 11.84 -7.72 13.16
N HIS A 68 11.57 -8.06 11.90
CA HIS A 68 11.76 -7.16 10.78
C HIS A 68 10.84 -5.93 10.88
N LEU A 69 9.57 -6.16 11.19
CA LEU A 69 8.55 -5.11 11.30
C LEU A 69 8.80 -4.21 12.52
N GLN A 70 9.23 -4.78 13.64
CA GLN A 70 9.59 -4.02 14.84
C GLN A 70 10.79 -3.10 14.61
N ARG A 71 11.81 -3.58 13.89
CA ARG A 71 13.06 -2.82 13.64
C ARG A 71 12.94 -1.79 12.54
N ASN A 72 12.17 -2.08 11.48
CA ASN A 72 12.18 -1.30 10.25
C ASN A 72 10.82 -0.63 9.95
N GLY A 73 9.75 -1.09 10.59
CA GLY A 73 8.41 -0.55 10.40
C GLY A 73 8.21 0.79 11.11
N ARG A 74 7.41 1.65 10.50
CA ARG A 74 6.98 2.94 11.09
C ARG A 74 5.72 2.74 11.95
N TRP A 75 5.45 3.67 12.86
CA TRP A 75 4.23 3.67 13.68
C TRP A 75 2.95 3.70 12.81
N PRO A 76 1.89 2.90 13.10
CA PRO A 76 0.76 2.71 12.19
C PRO A 76 0.01 4.00 11.82
N ALA A 77 -0.46 4.76 12.80
CA ALA A 77 -1.34 5.90 12.58
C ALA A 77 -0.82 6.90 11.52
N PRO A 78 0.39 7.47 11.65
CA PRO A 78 0.88 8.44 10.66
C PRO A 78 1.13 7.83 9.28
N VAL A 79 1.41 6.52 9.19
CA VAL A 79 1.63 5.84 7.92
C VAL A 79 0.30 5.64 7.19
N VAL A 80 -0.72 5.17 7.90
CA VAL A 80 -2.06 4.94 7.33
C VAL A 80 -2.69 6.27 6.89
N GLU A 81 -2.53 7.34 7.67
CA GLU A 81 -3.00 8.68 7.31
C GLU A 81 -2.32 9.24 6.04
N GLU A 82 -1.06 8.86 5.77
CA GLU A 82 -0.31 9.28 4.60
C GLU A 82 -0.85 8.66 3.29
N MET A 83 -1.36 7.41 3.34
CA MET A 83 -1.71 6.63 2.14
C MET A 83 -2.79 7.31 1.27
N PRO A 84 -3.94 7.78 1.81
CA PRO A 84 -4.92 8.51 1.01
C PRO A 84 -4.37 9.82 0.44
N GLY A 85 -3.43 10.46 1.14
CA GLY A 85 -2.73 11.66 0.67
C GLY A 85 -1.89 11.39 -0.58
N ARG A 86 -1.18 10.25 -0.63
CA ARG A 86 -0.44 9.83 -1.82
C ARG A 86 -1.35 9.48 -2.99
N TRP A 87 -2.49 8.88 -2.72
CA TRP A 87 -3.51 8.58 -3.73
C TRP A 87 -4.04 9.86 -4.38
N ARG A 88 -4.46 10.84 -3.56
CA ARG A 88 -4.95 12.15 -4.03
C ARG A 88 -3.89 12.94 -4.80
N SER A 89 -2.65 12.93 -4.33
CA SER A 89 -1.53 13.61 -4.99
C SER A 89 -1.20 13.01 -6.36
N SER A 90 -1.54 11.73 -6.56
CA SER A 90 -1.38 11.04 -7.83
C SER A 90 -2.54 11.36 -8.79
N ALA A 91 -3.79 11.31 -8.31
CA ALA A 91 -4.97 11.58 -9.14
C ALA A 91 -5.08 13.04 -9.64
N ARG A 92 -4.62 14.03 -8.85
CA ARG A 92 -4.77 15.46 -9.18
C ARG A 92 -3.78 15.98 -10.23
N ARG A 93 -2.71 15.24 -10.57
CA ARG A 93 -1.73 15.71 -11.56
C ARG A 93 -2.24 15.63 -13.01
N ASP A 94 -3.36 14.95 -13.21
CA ASP A 94 -3.84 14.60 -14.55
C ASP A 94 -4.99 15.51 -15.01
N GLY A 95 -5.50 16.38 -14.12
CA GLY A 95 -6.63 17.29 -14.42
C GLY A 95 -7.93 16.61 -14.85
N ARG A 96 -8.00 15.27 -14.78
CA ARG A 96 -9.06 14.44 -15.35
C ARG A 96 -9.95 13.77 -14.30
N TRP A 97 -9.52 13.79 -13.05
CA TRP A 97 -10.21 13.23 -11.89
C TRP A 97 -10.63 14.36 -10.93
N SER A 98 -11.57 15.19 -11.38
CA SER A 98 -12.22 16.24 -10.59
C SER A 98 -13.73 16.14 -10.75
#